data_AF-A0A4Q3VLE4-F1
#
_entry.id   AF-A0A4Q3VLE4-F1
#
_cell.length_a   1.000
_cell.length_b   1.000
_cell.length_c   1.000
_cell.angle_alpha   90.00
_cell.angle_beta   90.00
_cell.angle_gamma   90.00
#
_symmetry.space_group_name_H-M   'P 1'
#
loop_
_entity.id
_entity.type
_entity.pdbx_description
1 polymer ?
#
loop_
_entity_poly.entity_id
_entity_poly.type
_entity_poly.pdbx_seq_one_letter_code
_entity_poly.pdbx_strand_id
1 'polypeptide(L)'
;MRVPFLIGCCLAALSSFSQRQEADLLIYNARVYTVDSSFSIKEAMVIGKEKIMATGTKADLEKQYSAKKTLDASGKFIYPGFIDAHAHFVGYGLGLQQVDLTGTGSWKDILQKLVAFEKTLPADQWLIGRGWDQNDWDVKDFPTNERLNELFPARPVLLSRIDGHAAIANATALQKAGIRETRSLTGGEIETKNGKLTGILIDNAIDLVSQKIPATSREQFRKAVLDAQQNCFAQGLTTIDDCGLGFQAVEGIKWLQEKGELKMRLYVMLSDEKSNFDYLDKTGIIKTDRLTVRGFKVYGDGALGSRGACLLEPYSDKPGAHGFLLSRPEHFDSVARWIAQRPFQMCTHAIGD
;
A
#
# COMPACT_ATOMS: atom_id res chain seq x y z
N MET A 1 -79.22 -32.20 44.63
CA MET A 1 -77.78 -31.85 44.57
C MET A 1 -77.32 -31.88 43.11
N ARG A 2 -77.24 -30.72 42.47
CA ARG A 2 -76.55 -30.53 41.18
C ARG A 2 -75.73 -29.25 41.35
N VAL A 3 -74.40 -29.38 41.33
CA VAL A 3 -73.47 -28.26 41.40
C VAL A 3 -73.00 -28.00 39.97
N PRO A 4 -73.23 -26.81 39.39
CA PRO A 4 -72.63 -26.45 38.11
C PRO A 4 -71.21 -25.92 38.36
N PHE A 5 -70.22 -26.54 37.74
CA PHE A 5 -68.84 -26.04 37.71
C PHE A 5 -68.74 -24.95 36.63
N LEU A 6 -68.61 -23.70 37.04
CA LEU A 6 -68.25 -22.60 36.15
C LEU A 6 -66.75 -22.69 35.84
N ILE A 7 -66.41 -23.01 34.60
CA ILE A 7 -65.03 -22.91 34.08
C ILE A 7 -64.83 -21.47 33.62
N GLY A 8 -64.14 -20.68 34.44
CA GLY A 8 -63.66 -19.34 34.06
C GLY A 8 -62.47 -19.46 33.12
N CYS A 9 -62.62 -18.99 31.87
CA CYS A 9 -61.51 -18.80 30.96
C CYS A 9 -60.70 -17.56 31.39
N CYS A 10 -59.57 -17.77 32.06
CA CYS A 10 -58.52 -16.76 32.20
C CYS A 10 -57.80 -16.60 30.85
N LEU A 11 -58.16 -15.56 30.08
CA LEU A 11 -57.36 -15.05 28.98
C LEU A 11 -56.09 -14.42 29.56
N ALA A 12 -55.02 -15.21 29.67
CA ALA A 12 -53.68 -14.68 29.90
C ALA A 12 -53.22 -13.98 28.60
N ALA A 13 -53.30 -12.66 28.58
CA ALA A 13 -52.63 -11.86 27.56
C ALA A 13 -51.11 -12.01 27.75
N LEU A 14 -50.51 -12.95 27.02
CA LEU A 14 -49.07 -13.04 26.86
C LEU A 14 -48.62 -11.84 26.02
N SER A 15 -48.40 -10.70 26.68
CA SER A 15 -47.63 -9.60 26.13
C SER A 15 -46.22 -10.13 25.85
N SER A 16 -45.98 -10.54 24.60
CA SER A 16 -44.67 -10.88 24.09
C SER A 16 -43.86 -9.58 24.09
N PHE A 17 -43.20 -9.29 25.20
CA PHE A 17 -42.12 -8.31 25.23
C PHE A 17 -41.08 -8.82 24.23
N SER A 18 -41.08 -8.27 23.02
CA SER A 18 -40.05 -8.53 22.04
C SER A 18 -38.72 -8.08 22.67
N GLN A 19 -37.91 -9.05 23.07
CA GLN A 19 -36.65 -8.78 23.73
C GLN A 19 -35.74 -8.05 22.75
N ARG A 20 -35.32 -6.83 23.13
CA ARG A 20 -34.42 -6.02 22.30
C ARG A 20 -33.09 -6.73 22.11
N GLN A 21 -32.53 -6.66 20.92
CA GLN A 21 -31.24 -7.23 20.61
C GLN A 21 -30.11 -6.35 21.16
N GLU A 22 -29.12 -6.95 21.83
CA GLU A 22 -27.95 -6.23 22.34
C GLU A 22 -27.07 -5.71 21.19
N ALA A 23 -26.59 -4.48 21.34
CA ALA A 23 -25.67 -3.83 20.41
C ALA A 23 -24.57 -3.05 21.15
N ASP A 24 -23.48 -2.73 20.46
CA ASP A 24 -22.34 -2.05 21.09
C ASP A 24 -22.48 -0.52 21.03
N LEU A 25 -23.02 0.02 19.92
CA LEU A 25 -23.13 1.46 19.70
C LEU A 25 -24.37 1.81 18.85
N LEU A 26 -25.14 2.79 19.30
CA LEU A 26 -26.13 3.51 18.48
C LEU A 26 -25.60 4.92 18.19
N ILE A 27 -25.44 5.26 16.91
CA ILE A 27 -25.15 6.62 16.47
C ILE A 27 -26.44 7.22 15.92
N TYR A 28 -26.79 8.43 16.34
CA TYR A 28 -28.04 9.11 15.93
C TYR A 28 -27.82 10.60 15.66
N ASN A 29 -28.86 11.28 15.15
CA ASN A 29 -28.77 12.68 14.72
C ASN A 29 -27.61 12.86 13.73
N ALA A 30 -27.53 11.96 12.75
CA ALA A 30 -26.49 11.92 11.74
C ALA A 30 -27.10 12.04 10.33
N ARG A 31 -26.26 12.26 9.33
CA ARG A 31 -26.59 12.01 7.92
C ARG A 31 -25.78 10.81 7.44
N VAL A 32 -26.34 9.61 7.59
CA VAL A 32 -25.68 8.34 7.25
C VAL A 32 -25.92 8.01 5.78
N TYR A 33 -24.89 8.11 4.95
CA TYR A 33 -24.93 7.63 3.57
C TYR A 33 -24.71 6.13 3.55
N THR A 34 -25.73 5.36 3.15
CA THR A 34 -25.66 3.90 3.16
C THR A 34 -24.98 3.34 1.91
N VAL A 35 -25.06 4.08 0.80
CA VAL A 35 -24.63 3.63 -0.54
C VAL A 35 -25.28 2.29 -0.92
N ASP A 36 -26.54 2.10 -0.48
CA ASP A 36 -27.41 1.05 -1.00
C ASP A 36 -27.84 1.35 -2.45
N SER A 37 -28.57 0.45 -3.09
CA SER A 37 -29.03 0.61 -4.48
C SER A 37 -29.92 1.85 -4.72
N SER A 38 -30.45 2.45 -3.66
CA SER A 38 -31.25 3.68 -3.70
C SER A 38 -30.48 4.93 -3.22
N PHE A 39 -29.20 4.78 -2.87
CA PHE A 39 -28.38 5.81 -2.25
C PHE A 39 -29.05 6.46 -1.03
N SER A 40 -29.70 5.64 -0.20
CA SER A 40 -30.49 6.16 0.91
C SER A 40 -29.65 6.89 1.96
N ILE A 41 -30.24 7.94 2.55
CA ILE A 41 -29.70 8.66 3.70
C ILE A 41 -30.54 8.35 4.92
N LYS A 42 -29.90 7.95 6.03
CA LYS A 42 -30.56 7.63 7.30
C LYS A 42 -30.10 8.56 8.41
N GLU A 43 -30.89 8.68 9.47
CA GLU A 43 -30.58 9.56 10.61
C GLU A 43 -29.78 8.86 11.73
N ALA A 44 -29.79 7.52 11.74
CA ALA A 44 -29.17 6.72 12.78
C ALA A 44 -28.68 5.34 12.27
N MET A 45 -27.71 4.77 12.97
CA MET A 45 -27.19 3.42 12.72
C MET A 45 -26.80 2.70 14.02
N VAL A 46 -27.02 1.38 14.04
CA VAL A 46 -26.63 0.49 15.14
C VAL A 46 -25.47 -0.38 14.71
N ILE A 47 -24.45 -0.49 15.56
CA ILE A 47 -23.24 -1.27 15.36
C ILE A 47 -23.13 -2.30 16.47
N GLY A 48 -22.79 -3.53 16.09
CA GLY A 48 -22.46 -4.61 17.03
C GLY A 48 -21.48 -5.59 16.42
N LYS A 49 -20.51 -6.06 17.20
CA LYS A 49 -19.47 -7.01 16.76
C LYS A 49 -18.78 -6.58 15.45
N GLU A 50 -18.36 -5.31 15.39
CA GLU A 50 -17.70 -4.68 14.23
C GLU A 50 -18.54 -4.61 12.93
N LYS A 51 -19.85 -4.88 12.99
CA LYS A 51 -20.76 -4.82 11.84
C LYS A 51 -21.90 -3.84 12.06
N ILE A 52 -22.38 -3.26 10.96
CA ILE A 52 -23.62 -2.49 10.95
C ILE A 52 -24.77 -3.49 11.07
N MET A 53 -25.57 -3.38 12.12
CA MET A 53 -26.71 -4.25 12.36
C MET A 53 -27.98 -3.70 11.71
N ALA A 54 -28.18 -2.37 11.77
CA ALA A 54 -29.33 -1.69 11.17
C ALA A 54 -29.04 -0.20 10.96
N THR A 55 -29.80 0.41 10.06
CA THR A 55 -29.86 1.87 9.84
C THR A 55 -31.33 2.29 9.76
N GLY A 56 -31.66 3.53 10.15
CA GLY A 56 -33.05 3.96 10.22
C GLY A 56 -33.26 5.22 11.04
N THR A 57 -34.43 5.33 11.67
CA THR A 57 -34.72 6.36 12.65
C THR A 57 -34.21 5.95 14.03
N LYS A 58 -33.84 6.92 14.88
CA LYS A 58 -33.45 6.64 16.27
C LYS A 58 -34.54 5.86 16.99
N ALA A 59 -35.80 6.32 16.87
CA ALA A 59 -36.94 5.74 17.56
C ALA A 59 -37.18 4.28 17.16
N ASP A 60 -37.04 3.92 15.88
CA ASP A 60 -37.26 2.55 15.44
C ASP A 60 -36.11 1.62 15.85
N LEU A 61 -34.88 2.15 15.88
CA LEU A 61 -33.71 1.41 16.33
C LEU A 61 -33.76 1.16 17.85
N GLU A 62 -34.21 2.11 18.67
CA GLU A 62 -34.35 1.95 20.13
C GLU A 62 -35.45 0.96 20.55
N LYS A 63 -36.45 0.75 19.69
CA LYS A 63 -37.46 -0.32 19.87
C LYS A 63 -36.88 -1.71 19.64
N GLN A 64 -35.90 -1.84 18.75
CA GLN A 64 -35.33 -3.12 18.32
C GLN A 64 -34.04 -3.48 19.08
N TYR A 65 -33.26 -2.47 19.45
CA TYR A 65 -31.90 -2.66 19.98
C TYR A 65 -31.73 -2.03 21.37
N SER A 66 -30.92 -2.70 22.19
CA SER A 66 -30.40 -2.21 23.46
C SER A 66 -28.90 -1.97 23.27
N ALA A 67 -28.52 -0.72 22.98
CA ALA A 67 -27.13 -0.36 22.72
C ALA A 67 -26.39 -0.01 24.02
N LYS A 68 -25.19 -0.59 24.23
CA LYS A 68 -24.34 -0.28 25.39
C LYS A 68 -23.88 1.17 25.44
N LYS A 69 -23.74 1.80 24.27
CA LYS A 69 -23.34 3.20 24.11
C LYS A 69 -24.22 3.90 23.09
N THR A 70 -24.43 5.18 23.29
CA THR A 70 -25.14 6.06 22.36
C THR A 70 -24.26 7.27 22.03
N LEU A 71 -24.21 7.65 20.76
CA LEU A 71 -23.47 8.81 20.27
C LEU A 71 -24.40 9.73 19.45
N ASP A 72 -24.56 10.97 19.91
CA ASP A 72 -25.19 12.03 19.12
C ASP A 72 -24.16 12.58 18.13
N ALA A 73 -24.41 12.46 16.83
CA ALA A 73 -23.53 12.95 15.78
C ALA A 73 -23.70 14.46 15.49
N SER A 74 -24.68 15.13 16.11
CA SER A 74 -24.91 16.58 15.99
C SER A 74 -25.09 17.06 14.54
N GLY A 75 -25.84 16.30 13.74
CA GLY A 75 -26.09 16.56 12.33
C GLY A 75 -24.93 16.21 11.39
N LYS A 76 -23.82 15.66 11.90
CA LYS A 76 -22.64 15.32 11.09
C LYS A 76 -22.93 14.19 10.11
N PHE A 77 -22.13 14.16 9.06
CA PHE A 77 -22.20 13.16 8.00
C PHE A 77 -21.40 11.91 8.36
N ILE A 78 -21.92 10.75 7.98
CA ILE A 78 -21.24 9.47 8.08
C ILE A 78 -21.21 8.86 6.68
N TYR A 79 -20.01 8.59 6.19
CA TYR A 79 -19.76 7.95 4.91
C TYR A 79 -19.22 6.54 5.13
N PRO A 80 -19.41 5.60 4.19
CA PRO A 80 -18.59 4.39 4.16
C PRO A 80 -17.11 4.78 4.12
N GLY A 81 -16.26 3.99 4.78
CA GLY A 81 -14.83 4.16 4.64
C GLY A 81 -14.41 3.99 3.19
N PHE A 82 -13.50 4.84 2.72
CA PHE A 82 -13.05 4.81 1.33
C PHE A 82 -12.23 3.52 1.06
N ILE A 83 -12.32 3.06 -0.19
CA ILE A 83 -11.61 1.91 -0.72
C ILE A 83 -10.75 2.41 -1.87
N ASP A 84 -9.43 2.28 -1.74
CA ASP A 84 -8.54 2.50 -2.87
C ASP A 84 -8.36 1.19 -3.63
N ALA A 85 -8.88 1.15 -4.86
CA ALA A 85 -8.90 -0.05 -5.70
C ALA A 85 -7.56 -0.32 -6.42
N HIS A 86 -6.56 0.56 -6.29
CA HIS A 86 -5.22 0.31 -6.83
C HIS A 86 -4.16 1.17 -6.13
N ALA A 87 -3.42 0.57 -5.19
CA ALA A 87 -2.29 1.23 -4.57
C ALA A 87 -1.14 0.25 -4.30
N HIS A 88 -0.10 0.78 -3.63
CA HIS A 88 1.07 0.03 -3.18
C HIS A 88 1.28 0.27 -1.68
N PHE A 89 0.37 -0.23 -0.83
CA PHE A 89 0.32 0.10 0.60
C PHE A 89 1.61 -0.29 1.34
N VAL A 90 2.12 -1.51 1.15
CA VAL A 90 3.39 -1.94 1.74
C VAL A 90 4.54 -1.11 1.19
N GLY A 91 4.59 -0.88 -0.12
CA GLY A 91 5.63 -0.06 -0.76
C GLY A 91 5.64 1.37 -0.22
N TYR A 92 4.47 1.97 -0.06
CA TYR A 92 4.28 3.28 0.57
C TYR A 92 4.80 3.29 2.01
N GLY A 93 4.42 2.31 2.83
CA GLY A 93 4.90 2.20 4.21
C GLY A 93 6.43 2.09 4.31
N LEU A 94 7.06 1.32 3.43
CA LEU A 94 8.51 1.20 3.35
C LEU A 94 9.16 2.51 2.89
N GLY A 95 8.52 3.22 1.95
CA GLY A 95 8.95 4.54 1.50
C GLY A 95 8.92 5.60 2.61
N LEU A 96 7.95 5.54 3.53
CA LEU A 96 7.88 6.41 4.71
C LEU A 96 9.08 6.24 5.66
N GLN A 97 9.81 5.12 5.56
CA GLN A 97 11.00 4.85 6.37
C GLN A 97 12.31 5.35 5.70
N GLN A 98 12.19 6.05 4.58
CA GLN A 98 13.30 6.63 3.83
C GLN A 98 13.26 8.15 3.89
N VAL A 99 14.38 8.80 3.56
CA VAL A 99 14.40 10.25 3.43
C VAL A 99 13.62 10.67 2.19
N ASP A 100 12.56 11.45 2.36
CA ASP A 100 11.85 12.08 1.25
C ASP A 100 12.62 13.30 0.73
N LEU A 101 13.15 13.15 -0.47
CA LEU A 101 13.97 14.14 -1.15
C LEU A 101 13.18 14.92 -2.21
N THR A 102 11.89 14.64 -2.36
CA THR A 102 10.99 15.33 -3.29
C THR A 102 10.90 16.82 -2.95
N GLY A 103 10.88 17.66 -3.98
CA GLY A 103 10.72 19.11 -3.85
C GLY A 103 11.89 19.83 -3.15
N THR A 104 13.07 19.21 -3.11
CA THR A 104 14.29 19.89 -2.64
C THR A 104 14.81 20.84 -3.71
N GLY A 105 15.27 22.04 -3.31
CA GLY A 105 15.72 23.08 -4.23
C GLY A 105 17.22 23.07 -4.50
N SER A 106 18.00 22.25 -3.79
CA SER A 106 19.44 22.16 -3.98
C SER A 106 20.04 20.89 -3.37
N TRP A 107 21.26 20.55 -3.79
CA TRP A 107 22.06 19.50 -3.14
C TRP A 107 22.31 19.78 -1.66
N LYS A 108 22.43 21.06 -1.27
CA LYS A 108 22.58 21.45 0.13
C LYS A 108 21.35 21.05 0.97
N ASP A 109 20.15 21.23 0.42
CA ASP A 109 18.90 20.85 1.10
C ASP A 109 18.81 19.34 1.30
N ILE A 110 19.24 18.57 0.29
CA ILE A 110 19.38 17.11 0.40
C ILE A 110 20.27 16.76 1.60
N LEU A 111 21.49 17.29 1.66
CA LEU A 111 22.43 16.99 2.73
C LEU A 111 21.87 17.36 4.12
N GLN A 112 21.15 18.48 4.23
CA GLN A 112 20.50 18.88 5.48
C GLN A 112 19.41 17.89 5.92
N LYS A 113 18.55 17.45 4.99
CA LYS A 113 17.54 16.42 5.26
C LYS A 113 18.19 15.11 5.70
N LEU A 114 19.28 14.69 5.05
CA LEU A 114 20.02 13.48 5.41
C LEU A 114 20.60 13.54 6.82
N VAL A 115 21.26 14.65 7.20
CA VAL A 115 21.84 14.83 8.54
C VAL A 115 20.75 14.85 9.62
N ALA A 116 19.58 15.42 9.33
CA ALA A 116 18.45 15.38 10.25
C ALA A 116 17.90 13.96 10.41
N PHE A 117 17.73 13.24 9.30
CA PHE A 117 17.17 11.89 9.30
C PHE A 117 18.11 10.86 9.93
N GLU A 118 19.42 10.96 9.70
CA GLU A 118 20.42 10.06 10.29
C GLU A 118 20.27 9.92 11.81
N LYS A 119 19.92 11.00 12.50
CA LYS A 119 19.74 11.03 13.97
C LYS A 119 18.62 10.12 14.47
N THR A 120 17.71 9.73 13.58
CA THR A 120 16.58 8.84 13.87
C THR A 120 16.87 7.39 13.52
N LEU A 121 17.98 7.11 12.81
CA LEU A 121 18.32 5.79 12.34
C LEU A 121 19.31 5.07 13.27
N PRO A 122 19.09 3.77 13.54
CA PRO A 122 20.11 2.91 14.15
C PRO A 122 21.44 2.99 13.39
N ALA A 123 22.56 2.91 14.12
CA ALA A 123 23.90 3.13 13.58
C ALA A 123 24.31 2.14 12.48
N ASP A 124 23.73 0.94 12.49
CA ASP A 124 24.01 -0.16 11.55
C ASP A 124 23.16 -0.11 10.27
N GLN A 125 22.20 0.80 10.18
CA GLN A 125 21.30 0.92 9.04
C GLN A 125 21.86 1.83 7.93
N TRP A 126 21.52 1.46 6.70
CA TRP A 126 21.74 2.30 5.53
C TRP A 126 20.92 3.59 5.63
N LEU A 127 21.50 4.70 5.17
CA LEU A 127 20.75 5.93 4.95
C LEU A 127 20.23 5.94 3.52
N ILE A 128 18.94 5.67 3.37
CA ILE A 128 18.27 5.53 2.08
C ILE A 128 17.33 6.71 1.89
N GLY A 129 17.33 7.30 0.70
CA GLY A 129 16.41 8.37 0.33
C GLY A 129 15.95 8.25 -1.11
N ARG A 130 14.84 8.90 -1.44
CA ARG A 130 14.26 8.91 -2.78
C ARG A 130 13.64 10.26 -3.10
N GLY A 131 13.67 10.65 -4.38
CA GLY A 131 12.84 11.74 -4.90
C GLY A 131 13.60 13.00 -5.25
N TRP A 132 14.93 13.00 -5.17
CA TRP A 132 15.71 14.16 -5.61
C TRP A 132 15.59 14.32 -7.14
N ASP A 133 15.52 15.57 -7.59
CA ASP A 133 15.58 15.92 -9.00
C ASP A 133 16.43 17.18 -9.17
N GLN A 134 17.60 17.05 -9.77
CA GLN A 134 18.47 18.17 -10.06
C GLN A 134 17.85 19.16 -11.05
N ASN A 135 16.82 18.75 -11.79
CA ASN A 135 16.06 19.66 -12.64
C ASN A 135 15.28 20.72 -11.85
N ASP A 136 15.10 20.55 -10.54
CA ASP A 136 14.48 21.55 -9.68
C ASP A 136 15.49 22.56 -9.12
N TRP A 137 16.80 22.31 -9.27
CA TRP A 137 17.87 23.07 -8.59
C TRP A 137 18.48 24.14 -9.49
N ASP A 138 19.14 25.16 -8.92
CA ASP A 138 19.87 26.14 -9.74
C ASP A 138 21.02 25.50 -10.55
N VAL A 139 21.71 24.53 -9.94
CA VAL A 139 22.75 23.72 -10.59
C VAL A 139 22.13 22.41 -11.07
N LYS A 140 22.06 22.24 -12.40
CA LYS A 140 21.40 21.10 -13.06
C LYS A 140 22.30 19.89 -13.27
N ASP A 141 23.60 20.02 -13.00
CA ASP A 141 24.53 18.89 -13.05
C ASP A 141 24.24 17.91 -11.91
N PHE A 142 24.54 16.63 -12.12
CA PHE A 142 24.53 15.67 -11.04
C PHE A 142 25.57 16.03 -9.95
N PRO A 143 25.23 15.83 -8.66
CA PRO A 143 26.18 16.05 -7.58
C PRO A 143 27.24 14.95 -7.55
N THR A 144 28.37 15.22 -6.90
CA THR A 144 29.35 14.20 -6.52
C THR A 144 29.14 13.73 -5.08
N ASN A 145 29.60 12.52 -4.76
CA ASN A 145 29.44 11.91 -3.46
C ASN A 145 30.44 12.42 -2.40
N GLU A 146 31.30 13.39 -2.73
CA GLU A 146 32.33 13.93 -1.83
C GLU A 146 31.73 14.37 -0.48
N ARG A 147 30.66 15.16 -0.53
CA ARG A 147 29.96 15.62 0.68
C ARG A 147 29.28 14.49 1.44
N LEU A 148 28.81 13.44 0.76
CA LEU A 148 28.27 12.25 1.43
C LEU A 148 29.37 11.46 2.12
N ASN A 149 30.56 11.37 1.53
CA ASN A 149 31.72 10.69 2.11
C ASN A 149 32.20 11.42 3.38
N GLU A 150 32.19 12.76 3.36
CA GLU A 150 32.55 13.57 4.52
C GLU A 150 31.52 13.46 5.66
N LEU A 151 30.23 13.54 5.34
CA LEU A 151 29.17 13.55 6.35
C LEU A 151 28.87 12.15 6.91
N PHE A 152 28.99 11.11 6.08
CA PHE A 152 28.60 9.75 6.42
C PHE A 152 29.74 8.74 6.13
N PRO A 153 30.93 8.90 6.73
CA PRO A 153 32.11 8.11 6.36
C PRO A 153 31.96 6.62 6.69
N ALA A 154 31.23 6.26 7.75
CA ALA A 154 31.04 4.87 8.16
C ALA A 154 29.68 4.28 7.72
N ARG A 155 28.71 5.13 7.37
CA ARG A 155 27.34 4.71 7.05
C ARG A 155 27.16 4.62 5.53
N PRO A 156 26.69 3.50 4.98
CA PRO A 156 26.38 3.42 3.56
C PRO A 156 25.15 4.27 3.22
N VAL A 157 25.25 5.07 2.16
CA VAL A 157 24.20 5.96 1.67
C VAL A 157 23.85 5.60 0.22
N LEU A 158 22.55 5.51 -0.09
CA LEU A 158 22.05 5.38 -1.46
C LEU A 158 20.80 6.25 -1.63
N LEU A 159 20.86 7.22 -2.53
CA LEU A 159 19.76 8.15 -2.77
C LEU A 159 19.27 8.03 -4.21
N SER A 160 18.02 7.60 -4.40
CA SER A 160 17.43 7.40 -5.73
C SER A 160 16.79 8.67 -6.25
N ARG A 161 17.01 8.96 -7.53
CA ARG A 161 16.38 10.07 -8.25
C ARG A 161 14.88 9.83 -8.37
N ILE A 162 14.10 10.89 -8.59
CA ILE A 162 12.64 10.85 -8.68
C ILE A 162 12.11 9.86 -9.74
N ASP A 163 12.84 9.67 -10.83
CA ASP A 163 12.48 8.78 -11.94
C ASP A 163 12.95 7.33 -11.75
N GLY A 164 13.81 7.06 -10.76
CA GLY A 164 14.37 5.74 -10.49
C GLY A 164 15.47 5.30 -11.45
N HIS A 165 15.89 6.12 -12.42
CA HIS A 165 16.91 5.77 -13.42
C HIS A 165 18.32 6.22 -13.05
N ALA A 166 18.44 7.01 -11.97
CA ALA A 166 19.73 7.38 -11.39
C ALA A 166 19.70 7.24 -9.86
N ALA A 167 20.85 6.96 -9.28
CA ALA A 167 21.07 7.05 -7.84
C ALA A 167 22.46 7.60 -7.54
N ILE A 168 22.64 8.21 -6.37
CA ILE A 168 23.95 8.57 -5.84
C ILE A 168 24.29 7.74 -4.60
N ALA A 169 25.46 7.11 -4.63
CA ALA A 169 26.01 6.29 -3.56
C ALA A 169 27.30 6.90 -2.99
N ASN A 170 27.48 6.83 -1.68
CA ASN A 170 28.75 7.19 -1.05
C ASN A 170 29.80 6.07 -1.19
N ALA A 171 31.06 6.39 -0.90
CA ALA A 171 32.19 5.47 -0.99
C ALA A 171 31.97 4.18 -0.19
N THR A 172 31.33 4.27 0.99
CA THR A 172 31.04 3.12 1.86
C THR A 172 30.01 2.19 1.22
N ALA A 173 28.97 2.71 0.58
CA ALA A 173 28.00 1.91 -0.18
C ALA A 173 28.66 1.25 -1.41
N LEU A 174 29.47 1.99 -2.17
CA LEU A 174 30.22 1.48 -3.33
C LEU A 174 31.19 0.36 -2.92
N GLN A 175 31.91 0.53 -1.81
CA GLN A 175 32.84 -0.47 -1.28
C GLN A 175 32.12 -1.76 -0.89
N LYS A 176 30.94 -1.67 -0.25
CA LYS A 176 30.09 -2.84 0.07
C LYS A 176 29.62 -3.57 -1.19
N ALA A 177 29.44 -2.86 -2.29
CA ALA A 177 29.13 -3.42 -3.61
C ALA A 177 30.36 -3.98 -4.34
N GLY A 178 31.57 -3.80 -3.81
CA GLY A 178 32.82 -4.20 -4.47
C GLY A 178 33.22 -3.28 -5.64
N ILE A 179 32.65 -2.07 -5.72
CA ILE A 179 32.94 -1.09 -6.76
C ILE A 179 34.09 -0.21 -6.28
N ARG A 180 35.27 -0.36 -6.90
CA ARG A 180 36.48 0.44 -6.61
C ARG A 180 36.89 1.33 -7.78
N GLU A 181 36.48 0.96 -8.97
CA GLU A 181 36.76 1.61 -10.23
C GLU A 181 35.55 1.44 -11.16
N THR A 182 35.50 2.20 -12.25
CA THR A 182 34.46 2.02 -13.26
C THR A 182 34.68 0.70 -14.00
N ARG A 183 33.59 0.13 -14.51
CA ARG A 183 33.59 -1.08 -15.33
C ARG A 183 32.48 -1.01 -16.35
N SER A 184 32.70 -1.66 -17.50
CA SER A 184 31.65 -1.80 -18.51
C SER A 184 30.48 -2.60 -17.94
N LEU A 185 29.26 -2.10 -18.12
CA LEU A 185 28.03 -2.73 -17.67
C LEU A 185 26.99 -2.67 -18.79
N THR A 186 26.34 -3.80 -19.05
CA THR A 186 25.22 -3.82 -19.99
C THR A 186 24.03 -3.10 -19.37
N GLY A 187 23.51 -2.06 -20.03
CA GLY A 187 22.31 -1.34 -19.61
C GLY A 187 22.48 -0.52 -18.33
N GLY A 188 23.69 -0.02 -18.04
CA GLY A 188 23.91 0.89 -16.93
C GLY A 188 25.30 1.51 -16.94
N GLU A 189 25.50 2.54 -16.12
CA GLU A 189 26.75 3.31 -16.07
C GLU A 189 27.13 3.66 -14.64
N ILE A 190 28.44 3.62 -14.37
CA ILE A 190 29.03 4.16 -13.14
C ILE A 190 29.87 5.38 -13.52
N GLU A 191 29.38 6.56 -13.16
CA GLU A 191 29.96 7.82 -13.61
C GLU A 191 31.32 8.08 -12.93
N THR A 192 32.26 8.60 -13.72
CA THR A 192 33.56 9.05 -13.22
C THR A 192 33.87 10.47 -13.70
N LYS A 193 34.60 11.22 -12.87
CA LYS A 193 35.15 12.53 -13.21
C LYS A 193 36.62 12.54 -12.85
N ASN A 194 37.48 12.83 -13.83
CA ASN A 194 38.95 12.80 -13.67
C ASN A 194 39.48 11.48 -13.08
N GLY A 195 38.92 10.35 -13.51
CA GLY A 195 39.29 9.01 -13.04
C GLY A 195 38.80 8.65 -11.63
N LYS A 196 37.98 9.50 -10.98
CA LYS A 196 37.37 9.23 -9.68
C LYS A 196 35.89 8.96 -9.82
N LEU A 197 35.37 8.00 -9.05
CA LEU A 197 33.93 7.70 -8.99
C LEU A 197 33.19 8.90 -8.40
N THR A 198 32.19 9.43 -9.12
CA THR A 198 31.33 10.51 -8.59
C THR A 198 30.27 9.97 -7.65
N GLY A 199 30.01 8.66 -7.70
CA GLY A 199 28.96 7.98 -6.94
C GLY A 199 27.64 7.91 -7.68
N ILE A 200 27.51 8.55 -8.85
CA ILE A 200 26.34 8.42 -9.71
C ILE A 200 26.33 7.04 -10.37
N LEU A 201 25.17 6.38 -10.26
CA LEU A 201 24.84 5.08 -10.80
C LEU A 201 23.60 5.22 -11.67
N ILE A 202 23.68 4.75 -12.92
CA ILE A 202 22.59 4.82 -13.89
C ILE A 202 22.07 3.42 -14.20
N ASP A 203 20.74 3.28 -14.22
CA ASP A 203 20.02 2.05 -14.55
C ASP A 203 20.56 0.82 -13.80
N ASN A 204 21.01 -0.23 -14.52
CA ASN A 204 21.48 -1.49 -13.94
C ASN A 204 22.66 -1.31 -12.95
N ALA A 205 23.36 -0.17 -12.98
CA ALA A 205 24.42 0.11 -12.01
C ALA A 205 23.88 0.34 -10.59
N ILE A 206 22.64 0.81 -10.46
CA ILE A 206 21.97 1.02 -9.17
C ILE A 206 21.85 -0.31 -8.43
N ASP A 207 21.50 -1.38 -9.16
CA ASP A 207 21.30 -2.73 -8.61
C ASP A 207 22.56 -3.32 -7.97
N LEU A 208 23.73 -2.96 -8.48
CA LEU A 208 25.00 -3.40 -7.89
C LEU A 208 25.14 -2.98 -6.43
N VAL A 209 24.58 -1.82 -6.07
CA VAL A 209 24.58 -1.27 -4.71
C VAL A 209 23.30 -1.63 -3.96
N SER A 210 22.13 -1.50 -4.58
CA SER A 210 20.85 -1.73 -3.90
C SER A 210 20.72 -3.17 -3.37
N GLN A 211 21.27 -4.17 -4.08
CA GLN A 211 21.30 -5.57 -3.64
C GLN A 211 22.13 -5.82 -2.37
N LYS A 212 22.94 -4.84 -1.94
CA LYS A 212 23.71 -4.90 -0.67
C LYS A 212 22.94 -4.33 0.51
N ILE A 213 21.79 -3.71 0.27
CA ILE A 213 20.90 -3.26 1.34
C ILE A 213 20.32 -4.50 2.02
N PRO A 214 20.43 -4.62 3.36
CA PRO A 214 19.83 -5.73 4.08
C PRO A 214 18.32 -5.81 3.83
N ALA A 215 17.80 -7.04 3.73
CA ALA A 215 16.36 -7.24 3.63
C ALA A 215 15.65 -6.63 4.85
N THR A 216 14.45 -6.08 4.61
CA THR A 216 13.62 -5.48 5.65
C THR A 216 13.34 -6.50 6.76
N SER A 217 13.74 -6.17 7.99
CA SER A 217 13.44 -6.98 9.15
C SER A 217 11.94 -6.96 9.49
N ARG A 218 11.47 -7.94 10.25
CA ARG A 218 10.05 -8.00 10.70
C ARG A 218 9.62 -6.74 11.45
N GLU A 219 10.50 -6.15 12.26
CA GLU A 219 10.18 -4.94 13.03
C GLU A 219 10.12 -3.70 12.14
N GLN A 220 11.03 -3.58 11.17
CA GLN A 220 10.96 -2.51 10.17
C GLN A 220 9.69 -2.62 9.32
N PHE A 221 9.33 -3.83 8.87
CA PHE A 221 8.08 -4.08 8.15
C PHE A 221 6.86 -3.69 8.99
N ARG A 222 6.83 -4.09 10.27
CA ARG A 222 5.77 -3.71 11.21
C ARG A 222 5.64 -2.20 11.33
N LYS A 223 6.72 -1.48 11.60
CA LYS A 223 6.69 -0.01 11.68
C LYS A 223 6.18 0.62 10.38
N ALA A 224 6.73 0.20 9.24
CA ALA A 224 6.34 0.69 7.93
C ALA A 224 4.83 0.60 7.66
N VAL A 225 4.23 -0.58 7.84
CA VAL A 225 2.80 -0.77 7.54
C VAL A 225 1.89 -0.12 8.58
N LEU A 226 2.33 0.04 9.84
CA LEU A 226 1.56 0.74 10.85
C LEU A 226 1.55 2.26 10.63
N ASP A 227 2.68 2.84 10.22
CA ASP A 227 2.75 4.25 9.82
C ASP A 227 1.87 4.50 8.58
N ALA A 228 1.94 3.62 7.57
CA ALA A 228 1.07 3.69 6.38
C ALA A 228 -0.41 3.61 6.76
N GLN A 229 -0.78 2.68 7.64
CA GLN A 229 -2.15 2.55 8.14
C GLN A 229 -2.65 3.84 8.79
N GLN A 230 -1.82 4.46 9.65
CA GLN A 230 -2.18 5.71 10.31
C GLN A 230 -2.50 6.80 9.28
N ASN A 231 -1.66 6.94 8.26
CA ASN A 231 -1.86 7.92 7.20
C ASN A 231 -3.14 7.63 6.39
N CYS A 232 -3.37 6.37 6.00
CA CYS A 232 -4.58 6.00 5.27
C CYS A 232 -5.86 6.26 6.10
N PHE A 233 -5.88 5.88 7.38
CA PHE A 233 -7.02 6.15 8.26
C PHE A 233 -7.27 7.65 8.46
N ALA A 234 -6.22 8.46 8.54
CA ALA A 234 -6.35 9.91 8.60
C ALA A 234 -6.99 10.51 7.35
N GLN A 235 -6.97 9.81 6.21
CA GLN A 235 -7.64 10.19 4.96
C GLN A 235 -8.98 9.46 4.73
N GLY A 236 -9.45 8.68 5.70
CA GLY A 236 -10.69 7.91 5.60
C GLY A 236 -10.59 6.64 4.75
N LEU A 237 -9.39 6.25 4.30
CA LEU A 237 -9.14 4.99 3.59
C LEU A 237 -9.16 3.83 4.59
N THR A 238 -10.08 2.90 4.39
CA THR A 238 -10.28 1.75 5.29
C THR A 238 -9.97 0.41 4.64
N THR A 239 -9.84 0.40 3.31
CA THR A 239 -9.46 -0.76 2.50
C THR A 239 -8.52 -0.31 1.38
N ILE A 240 -7.48 -1.10 1.12
CA ILE A 240 -6.55 -0.88 0.01
C ILE A 240 -6.38 -2.16 -0.80
N ASP A 241 -6.41 -2.03 -2.11
CA ASP A 241 -6.00 -3.08 -3.04
C ASP A 241 -4.49 -2.92 -3.34
N ASP A 242 -3.67 -3.72 -2.66
CA ASP A 242 -2.20 -3.64 -2.70
C ASP A 242 -1.64 -4.52 -3.83
N CYS A 243 -1.04 -3.87 -4.81
CA CYS A 243 -0.68 -4.47 -6.08
C CYS A 243 0.79 -4.89 -6.16
N GLY A 244 1.04 -6.14 -6.55
CA GLY A 244 2.37 -6.65 -6.92
C GLY A 244 3.23 -7.09 -5.74
N LEU A 245 2.64 -7.57 -4.64
CA LEU A 245 3.40 -8.02 -3.49
C LEU A 245 4.02 -9.42 -3.70
N GLY A 246 5.12 -9.69 -3.00
CA GLY A 246 5.60 -11.06 -2.78
C GLY A 246 4.88 -11.74 -1.62
N PHE A 247 4.79 -13.07 -1.64
CA PHE A 247 4.11 -13.84 -0.59
C PHE A 247 4.68 -13.61 0.83
N GLN A 248 5.95 -13.21 0.97
CA GLN A 248 6.54 -12.87 2.27
C GLN A 248 5.85 -11.66 2.92
N ALA A 249 5.44 -10.67 2.12
CA ALA A 249 4.68 -9.53 2.61
C ALA A 249 3.28 -9.95 3.08
N VAL A 250 2.65 -10.90 2.38
CA VAL A 250 1.37 -11.50 2.80
C VAL A 250 1.50 -12.18 4.17
N GLU A 251 2.55 -12.97 4.39
CA GLU A 251 2.79 -13.59 5.70
C GLU A 251 3.07 -12.55 6.80
N GLY A 252 3.78 -11.47 6.49
CA GLY A 252 3.98 -10.34 7.40
C GLY A 252 2.66 -9.64 7.77
N ILE A 253 1.79 -9.40 6.79
CA ILE A 253 0.45 -8.84 6.98
C ILE A 253 -0.40 -9.76 7.87
N LYS A 254 -0.46 -11.05 7.55
CA LYS A 254 -1.21 -12.05 8.33
C LYS A 254 -0.77 -12.04 9.80
N TRP A 255 0.53 -12.12 10.04
CA TRP A 255 1.10 -12.10 11.39
C TRP A 255 0.67 -10.85 12.19
N LEU A 256 0.66 -9.67 11.57
CA LEU A 256 0.25 -8.43 12.24
C LEU A 256 -1.26 -8.34 12.46
N GLN A 257 -2.06 -8.85 11.53
CA GLN A 257 -3.51 -8.90 11.69
C GLN A 257 -3.94 -9.91 12.77
N GLU A 258 -3.28 -11.07 12.86
CA GLU A 258 -3.49 -12.09 13.90
C GLU A 258 -3.17 -11.56 15.30
N LYS A 259 -2.11 -10.75 15.43
CA LYS A 259 -1.81 -10.00 16.66
C LYS A 259 -2.75 -8.85 16.94
N GLY A 260 -3.60 -8.49 15.97
CA GLY A 260 -4.49 -7.35 16.06
C GLY A 260 -3.79 -6.00 15.98
N GLU A 261 -2.53 -5.92 15.53
CA GLU A 261 -1.82 -4.65 15.36
C GLU A 261 -2.25 -3.95 14.06
N LEU A 262 -2.25 -4.70 12.95
CA LEU A 262 -2.72 -4.20 11.65
C LEU A 262 -4.25 -4.37 11.54
N LYS A 263 -4.94 -3.25 11.37
CA LYS A 263 -6.40 -3.12 11.25
C LYS A 263 -6.85 -2.81 9.82
N MET A 264 -5.95 -2.34 8.96
CA MET A 264 -6.22 -2.06 7.54
C MET A 264 -6.79 -3.30 6.85
N ARG A 265 -7.84 -3.12 6.04
CA ARG A 265 -8.34 -4.19 5.17
C ARG A 265 -7.54 -4.17 3.88
N LEU A 266 -7.07 -5.33 3.45
CA LEU A 266 -6.22 -5.45 2.27
C LEU A 266 -6.78 -6.48 1.30
N TYR A 267 -6.92 -6.07 0.04
CA TYR A 267 -7.02 -6.99 -1.09
C TYR A 267 -5.64 -7.04 -1.77
N VAL A 268 -4.94 -8.17 -1.69
CA VAL A 268 -3.59 -8.28 -2.22
C VAL A 268 -3.59 -8.99 -3.56
N MET A 269 -2.90 -8.37 -4.52
CA MET A 269 -2.51 -8.98 -5.79
C MET A 269 -1.02 -9.33 -5.71
N LEU A 270 -0.68 -10.61 -5.81
CA LEU A 270 0.72 -11.02 -5.84
C LEU A 270 1.37 -10.66 -7.18
N SER A 271 2.68 -10.37 -7.23
CA SER A 271 3.37 -10.27 -8.53
C SER A 271 3.35 -11.61 -9.27
N ASP A 272 3.47 -11.58 -10.59
CA ASP A 272 3.49 -12.76 -11.49
C ASP A 272 4.83 -13.51 -11.47
N GLU A 273 5.39 -13.67 -10.28
CA GLU A 273 6.59 -14.45 -10.00
C GLU A 273 6.26 -15.91 -9.70
N LYS A 274 7.09 -16.84 -10.16
CA LYS A 274 6.86 -18.29 -9.96
C LYS A 274 6.60 -18.67 -8.51
N SER A 275 7.33 -18.09 -7.57
CA SER A 275 7.19 -18.36 -6.13
C SER A 275 5.82 -17.97 -5.58
N ASN A 276 5.19 -16.93 -6.14
CA ASN A 276 3.84 -16.50 -5.75
C ASN A 276 2.77 -17.44 -6.33
N PHE A 277 2.95 -17.90 -7.57
CA PHE A 277 2.10 -18.94 -8.15
C PHE A 277 2.17 -20.23 -7.33
N ASP A 278 3.36 -20.73 -7.04
CA ASP A 278 3.57 -21.93 -6.21
C ASP A 278 2.93 -21.77 -4.82
N TYR A 279 3.03 -20.57 -4.23
CA TYR A 279 2.44 -20.27 -2.93
C TYR A 279 0.90 -20.34 -2.95
N LEU A 280 0.23 -19.71 -3.91
CA LEU A 280 -1.24 -19.76 -4.00
C LEU A 280 -1.78 -21.07 -4.56
N ASP A 281 -1.03 -21.80 -5.40
CA ASP A 281 -1.40 -23.17 -5.80
C ASP A 281 -1.45 -24.10 -4.58
N LYS A 282 -0.53 -23.90 -3.63
CA LYS A 282 -0.47 -24.66 -2.38
C LYS A 282 -1.50 -24.21 -1.35
N THR A 283 -1.72 -22.89 -1.19
CA THR A 283 -2.53 -22.32 -0.10
C THR A 283 -3.98 -22.03 -0.48
N GLY A 284 -4.28 -21.92 -1.78
CA GLY A 284 -5.56 -21.47 -2.28
C GLY A 284 -5.81 -19.99 -2.00
N ILE A 285 -7.07 -19.56 -2.12
CA ILE A 285 -7.48 -18.20 -1.78
C ILE A 285 -7.35 -17.99 -0.28
N ILE A 286 -6.63 -16.95 0.12
CA ILE A 286 -6.58 -16.51 1.51
C ILE A 286 -7.70 -15.50 1.71
N LYS A 287 -8.61 -15.76 2.66
CA LYS A 287 -9.68 -14.85 3.01
C LYS A 287 -9.93 -14.83 4.52
N THR A 288 -9.73 -13.67 5.13
CA THR A 288 -10.06 -13.34 6.52
C THR A 288 -10.98 -12.11 6.55
N ASP A 289 -11.33 -11.61 7.74
CA ASP A 289 -12.11 -10.37 7.88
C ASP A 289 -11.38 -9.11 7.37
N ARG A 290 -10.05 -9.15 7.26
CA ARG A 290 -9.20 -8.00 6.90
C ARG A 290 -8.18 -8.29 5.79
N LEU A 291 -8.12 -9.50 5.26
CA LEU A 291 -7.21 -9.86 4.18
C LEU A 291 -7.90 -10.74 3.15
N THR A 292 -7.80 -10.36 1.88
CA THR A 292 -8.10 -11.23 0.75
C THR A 292 -6.89 -11.30 -0.16
N VAL A 293 -6.41 -12.49 -0.49
CA VAL A 293 -5.34 -12.70 -1.49
C VAL A 293 -5.89 -13.61 -2.57
N ARG A 294 -6.18 -13.02 -3.73
CA ARG A 294 -6.84 -13.71 -4.86
C ARG A 294 -6.37 -13.22 -6.24
N GLY A 295 -5.56 -12.18 -6.30
CA GLY A 295 -5.14 -11.59 -7.58
C GLY A 295 -3.67 -11.86 -7.89
N PHE A 296 -3.34 -11.79 -9.16
CA PHE A 296 -1.99 -11.60 -9.65
C PHE A 296 -1.91 -10.27 -10.40
N LYS A 297 -0.99 -9.41 -10.01
CA LYS A 297 -0.65 -8.17 -10.71
C LYS A 297 0.30 -8.53 -11.85
N VAL A 298 -0.13 -8.27 -13.08
CA VAL A 298 0.66 -8.45 -14.31
C VAL A 298 0.95 -7.08 -14.90
N TYR A 299 2.13 -6.89 -15.47
CA TYR A 299 2.52 -5.65 -16.14
C TYR A 299 2.57 -5.87 -17.65
N GLY A 300 1.60 -5.33 -18.38
CA GLY A 300 1.53 -5.43 -19.84
C GLY A 300 2.55 -4.52 -20.51
N ASP A 301 2.53 -3.24 -20.15
CA ASP A 301 3.37 -2.18 -20.72
C ASP A 301 3.90 -1.22 -19.64
N GLY A 302 4.68 -0.23 -20.07
CA GLY A 302 5.25 0.80 -19.19
C GLY A 302 4.27 1.92 -18.86
N ALA A 303 4.79 3.16 -18.83
CA ALA A 303 4.00 4.36 -18.57
C ALA A 303 4.20 5.41 -19.67
N LEU A 304 3.24 6.33 -19.82
CA LEU A 304 3.33 7.42 -20.79
C LEU A 304 4.53 8.34 -20.53
N GLY A 305 4.80 8.69 -19.26
CA GLY A 305 5.86 9.63 -18.91
C GLY A 305 7.27 9.19 -19.32
N SER A 306 7.57 7.89 -19.21
CA SER A 306 8.84 7.29 -19.65
C SER A 306 8.82 6.82 -21.12
N ARG A 307 7.70 7.03 -21.83
CA ARG A 307 7.44 6.52 -23.18
C ARG A 307 7.55 4.99 -23.30
N GLY A 308 7.14 4.29 -22.25
CA GLY A 308 7.12 2.82 -22.20
C GLY A 308 5.73 2.20 -22.39
N ALA A 309 4.65 2.97 -22.32
CA ALA A 309 3.30 2.47 -22.63
C ALA A 309 3.21 2.06 -24.11
N CYS A 310 2.58 0.91 -24.40
CA CYS A 310 2.59 0.31 -25.72
C CYS A 310 1.44 0.85 -26.56
N LEU A 311 1.70 1.76 -27.50
CA LEU A 311 0.69 2.47 -28.29
C LEU A 311 0.56 1.88 -29.70
N LEU A 312 -0.66 1.87 -30.24
CA LEU A 312 -0.89 1.52 -31.66
C LEU A 312 -0.19 2.51 -32.61
N GLU A 313 -0.21 3.80 -32.29
CA GLU A 313 0.42 4.88 -33.06
C GLU A 313 1.67 5.43 -32.35
N PRO A 314 2.62 6.07 -33.07
CA PRO A 314 3.82 6.60 -32.44
C PRO A 314 3.52 7.71 -31.42
N TYR A 315 4.37 7.82 -30.40
CA TYR A 315 4.37 8.96 -29.49
C TYR A 315 4.48 10.29 -30.25
N SER A 316 3.57 11.23 -29.95
CA SER A 316 3.52 12.53 -30.62
C SER A 316 4.76 13.41 -30.40
N ASP A 317 5.45 13.20 -29.28
CA ASP A 317 6.68 13.91 -28.90
C ASP A 317 7.96 13.11 -29.18
N LYS A 318 7.84 11.90 -29.74
CA LYS A 318 8.95 11.04 -30.13
C LYS A 318 8.56 10.18 -31.35
N PRO A 319 8.64 10.77 -32.57
CA PRO A 319 8.29 10.07 -33.80
C PRO A 319 9.00 8.71 -33.93
N GLY A 320 8.23 7.68 -34.30
CA GLY A 320 8.72 6.30 -34.48
C GLY A 320 8.84 5.47 -33.20
N ALA A 321 8.66 6.05 -32.01
CA ALA A 321 8.56 5.28 -30.77
C ALA A 321 7.11 4.86 -30.50
N HIS A 322 6.89 3.60 -30.14
CA HIS A 322 5.56 3.04 -29.80
C HIS A 322 5.50 2.48 -28.37
N GLY A 323 6.56 2.68 -27.57
CA GLY A 323 6.73 1.96 -26.30
C GLY A 323 6.98 0.47 -26.54
N PHE A 324 6.65 -0.36 -25.56
CA PHE A 324 6.95 -1.79 -25.61
C PHE A 324 6.13 -2.57 -24.58
N LEU A 325 5.88 -3.85 -24.89
CA LEU A 325 5.44 -4.82 -23.89
C LEU A 325 6.59 -5.12 -22.92
N LEU A 326 6.27 -5.22 -21.62
CA LEU A 326 7.25 -5.54 -20.58
C LEU A 326 7.63 -7.03 -20.53
N SER A 327 6.91 -7.86 -21.28
CA SER A 327 7.21 -9.27 -21.47
C SER A 327 6.72 -9.72 -22.83
N ARG A 328 7.21 -10.88 -23.27
CA ARG A 328 6.77 -11.47 -24.54
C ARG A 328 5.31 -11.93 -24.43
N PRO A 329 4.50 -11.85 -25.50
CA PRO A 329 3.11 -12.30 -25.50
C PRO A 329 2.90 -13.72 -24.93
N GLU A 330 3.83 -14.64 -25.18
CA GLU A 330 3.75 -16.02 -24.70
C GLU A 330 3.76 -16.12 -23.16
N HIS A 331 4.42 -15.18 -22.48
CA HIS A 331 4.39 -15.08 -21.02
C HIS A 331 2.97 -14.75 -20.54
N PHE A 332 2.35 -13.71 -21.11
CA PHE A 332 0.98 -13.31 -20.75
C PHE A 332 -0.02 -14.42 -21.05
N ASP A 333 0.10 -15.11 -22.19
CA ASP A 333 -0.71 -16.28 -22.53
C ASP A 333 -0.52 -17.41 -21.52
N SER A 334 0.69 -17.60 -21.01
CA SER A 334 0.96 -18.63 -20.00
C SER A 334 0.31 -18.29 -18.66
N VAL A 335 0.41 -17.04 -18.21
CA VAL A 335 -0.20 -16.55 -16.96
C VAL A 335 -1.73 -16.61 -17.07
N ALA A 336 -2.30 -16.11 -18.16
CA ALA A 336 -3.74 -16.12 -18.41
C ALA A 336 -4.31 -17.55 -18.43
N ARG A 337 -3.65 -18.50 -19.11
CA ARG A 337 -4.04 -19.91 -19.11
C ARG A 337 -3.99 -20.53 -17.73
N TRP A 338 -2.94 -20.24 -16.95
CA TRP A 338 -2.80 -20.77 -15.59
C TRP A 338 -3.91 -20.24 -14.67
N ILE A 339 -4.20 -18.94 -14.75
CA ILE A 339 -5.23 -18.27 -13.93
C ILE A 339 -6.64 -18.69 -14.35
N ALA A 340 -6.93 -18.80 -15.65
CA ALA A 340 -8.27 -19.15 -16.17
C ALA A 340 -8.77 -20.53 -15.70
N GLN A 341 -7.86 -21.41 -15.28
CA GLN A 341 -8.18 -22.75 -14.75
C GLN A 341 -8.39 -22.75 -13.22
N ARG A 342 -8.28 -21.61 -12.55
CA ARG A 342 -8.22 -21.48 -11.08
C ARG A 342 -9.10 -20.31 -10.61
N PRO A 343 -9.48 -20.25 -9.32
CA PRO A 343 -10.36 -19.19 -8.82
C PRO A 343 -9.60 -17.88 -8.49
N PHE A 344 -8.56 -17.56 -9.25
CA PHE A 344 -7.74 -16.35 -9.10
C PHE A 344 -8.11 -15.32 -10.16
N GLN A 345 -7.68 -14.07 -9.95
CA GLN A 345 -7.89 -12.97 -10.88
C GLN A 345 -6.57 -12.52 -11.50
N MET A 346 -6.56 -12.31 -12.81
CA MET A 346 -5.48 -11.60 -13.49
C MET A 346 -5.81 -10.10 -13.48
N CYS A 347 -4.93 -9.30 -12.88
CA CYS A 347 -5.07 -7.85 -12.79
C CYS A 347 -3.93 -7.20 -13.57
N THR A 348 -4.20 -6.78 -14.80
CA THR A 348 -3.17 -6.32 -15.73
C THR A 348 -3.05 -4.80 -15.72
N HIS A 349 -1.84 -4.29 -15.52
CA HIS A 349 -1.48 -2.92 -15.87
C HIS A 349 -1.36 -2.81 -17.38
N ALA A 350 -2.20 -1.97 -17.97
CA ALA A 350 -2.18 -1.61 -19.38
C ALA A 350 -2.48 -0.11 -19.47
N ILE A 351 -1.57 0.67 -20.02
CA ILE A 351 -1.71 2.12 -20.18
C ILE A 351 -1.98 2.51 -21.63
N GLY A 352 -1.29 1.91 -22.58
CA GLY A 352 -1.51 2.16 -24.00
C GLY A 352 -2.85 1.60 -24.52
N ASP A 353 -3.33 2.18 -25.62
CA ASP A 353 -4.43 1.68 -26.45
C ASP A 353 -3.96 0.55 -27.37
#